data_AF-A0A925VJW7-F1
#
_entry.id   AF-A0A925VJW7-F1
#
_cell.length_a   1.000
_cell.length_b   1.000
_cell.length_c   1.000
_cell.angle_alpha   90.00
_cell.angle_beta   90.00
_cell.angle_gamma   90.00
#
_symmetry.space_group_name_H-M   'P 1'
#
loop_
_entity.id
_entity.type
_entity.pdbx_description
1 polymer ?
#
loop_
_entity_poly.entity_id
_entity_poly.type
_entity_poly.pdbx_seq_one_letter_code
_entity_poly.pdbx_strand_id
1 'polypeptide(L)'
;PTGTGSDWRDEGAAPAMDFWFGVGRFFSHALPRLCVAGALTLLMFRVFQPDAFVGSRPATPLPPELLNSPLRGLGFFDIRPEPRYLENLRQSAGFASGAIDWPPSVQWANRASYLFPLQHMIIWGMGIPLGVLAWIGWAAVGWQIVRRRWFAPLALWVWVSFYFAWQGAQFAKTMRYMLPIYGPLILFAAWLLVALLQQKQWGLGIRDWRLGIRDWKVWGNRTNSDLRSPISNRPWLRWSLVTLVVGGTFAWGYAFSRIYTRPHTRLTASRWVLDNVPPGSRIAYEHWDYALPTHADGRDPWVSFKGAELAPYAEDELKKYTGEYDPNDATKYNYGLLDQLDRNDYIVMSSNRIYDSIIQLPMRYPATIRYYRALFDGSLGWDLAADVTSYPSLLGVPIPDQSSEEAFTVYDHPRVLVFRKTASYSRANAEQLITSDMNWAEVYKITTLKGGKAPTALRFTPSQWPGVIAGGWWNSTFSLENLPQPVAVLLWLVVLELLGLAGFALLFHLLPMLPDRGFTLARALALLLVAYGAWLLGSAQLLPFSPLSVWLCALPLLA
;
A
#
# COMPACT_ATOMS: atom_id res chain seq x y z
N PRO A 1 37.87 18.20 -33.59
CA PRO A 1 38.38 19.55 -34.00
C PRO A 1 37.20 20.47 -34.35
N THR A 2 36.81 21.47 -33.58
CA THR A 2 37.42 22.23 -32.49
C THR A 2 36.29 22.72 -31.60
N GLY A 3 36.48 22.65 -30.27
CA GLY A 3 35.51 23.19 -29.32
C GLY A 3 35.30 24.68 -29.51
N THR A 4 34.04 25.09 -29.41
CA THR A 4 33.66 26.46 -29.10
C THR A 4 32.83 26.38 -27.83
N GLY A 5 33.40 26.83 -26.72
CA GLY A 5 32.72 26.95 -25.45
C GLY A 5 31.48 27.81 -25.60
N SER A 6 30.32 27.28 -25.23
CA SER A 6 29.12 28.09 -25.04
C SER A 6 29.30 28.87 -23.74
N ASP A 7 29.71 30.12 -23.86
CA ASP A 7 29.69 31.11 -22.78
C ASP A 7 28.22 31.31 -22.33
N TRP A 8 27.87 30.81 -21.15
CA TRP A 8 26.54 30.95 -20.55
C TRP A 8 26.33 32.33 -19.88
N ARG A 9 27.00 33.40 -20.36
CA ARG A 9 27.06 34.70 -19.67
C ARG A 9 26.58 35.92 -20.45
N ASP A 10 26.03 35.75 -21.66
CA ASP A 10 25.37 36.84 -22.37
C ASP A 10 23.90 36.47 -22.67
N GLU A 11 23.06 36.46 -21.63
CA GLU A 11 21.61 36.64 -21.80
C GLU A 11 21.29 38.12 -21.55
N GLY A 12 21.55 38.94 -22.57
CA GLY A 12 20.89 40.24 -22.69
C GLY A 12 19.38 40.05 -22.74
N ALA A 13 18.66 40.82 -21.92
CA ALA A 13 17.21 40.93 -21.79
C ALA A 13 16.38 40.06 -22.76
N ALA A 14 15.78 38.99 -22.23
CA ALA A 14 14.79 38.21 -22.96
C ALA A 14 13.69 39.14 -23.50
N PRO A 15 13.47 39.24 -24.83
CA PRO A 15 12.34 39.98 -25.34
C PRO A 15 11.08 39.31 -24.83
N ALA A 16 10.12 40.10 -24.34
CA ALA A 16 8.81 39.61 -23.96
C ALA A 16 8.27 38.78 -25.11
N MET A 17 8.24 37.45 -24.95
CA MET A 17 7.73 36.55 -25.99
C MET A 17 6.27 36.90 -26.21
N ASP A 18 6.00 37.51 -27.36
CA ASP A 18 4.66 37.84 -27.79
C ASP A 18 3.85 36.53 -27.82
N PHE A 19 2.73 36.49 -27.10
CA PHE A 19 1.91 35.29 -26.94
C PHE A 19 1.57 34.67 -28.31
N TRP A 20 1.32 35.53 -29.30
CA TRP A 20 1.04 35.17 -30.68
C TRP A 20 2.21 34.53 -31.43
N PHE A 21 3.45 34.89 -31.10
CA PHE A 21 4.65 34.24 -31.65
C PHE A 21 4.79 32.80 -31.12
N GLY A 22 4.48 32.58 -29.83
CA GLY A 22 4.43 31.25 -29.23
C GLY A 22 3.36 30.36 -29.87
N VAL A 23 2.17 30.92 -30.10
CA VAL A 23 1.06 30.23 -30.79
C VAL A 23 1.43 29.89 -32.24
N GLY A 24 2.02 30.82 -33.00
CA GLY A 24 2.47 30.59 -34.37
C GLY A 24 3.52 29.48 -34.46
N ARG A 25 4.49 29.45 -33.54
CA ARG A 25 5.51 28.39 -33.44
C ARG A 25 4.90 27.03 -33.08
N PHE A 26 3.89 27.01 -32.21
CA PHE A 26 3.18 25.78 -31.88
C PHE A 26 2.54 25.16 -33.11
N PHE A 27 1.72 25.92 -33.86
CA PHE A 27 1.02 25.39 -35.03
C PHE A 27 1.95 25.06 -36.21
N SER A 28 3.03 25.82 -36.42
CA SER A 28 3.96 25.60 -37.54
C SER A 28 4.99 24.49 -37.30
N HIS A 29 5.41 24.28 -36.04
CA HIS A 29 6.51 23.35 -35.74
C HIS A 29 6.14 22.28 -34.72
N ALA A 30 5.51 22.64 -33.60
CA ALA A 30 5.24 21.68 -32.53
C ALA A 30 4.11 20.72 -32.92
N LEU A 31 3.00 21.25 -33.45
CA LEU A 31 1.82 20.47 -33.81
C LEU A 31 2.12 19.45 -34.91
N PRO A 32 2.79 19.76 -36.04
CA PRO A 32 3.13 18.76 -37.04
C PRO A 32 4.02 17.65 -36.46
N ARG A 33 4.97 17.99 -35.59
CA ARG A 33 5.82 17.00 -34.90
C ARG A 33 5.02 16.12 -33.96
N LEU A 34 4.06 16.69 -33.22
CA LEU A 34 3.14 15.93 -32.37
C LEU A 34 2.22 15.02 -33.21
N CYS A 35 1.73 15.47 -34.36
CA CYS A 35 0.96 14.65 -35.29
C CYS A 35 1.79 13.48 -35.82
N VAL A 36 3.03 13.73 -36.24
CA VAL A 36 3.97 12.68 -36.69
C VAL A 36 4.25 11.70 -35.54
N ALA A 37 4.51 12.20 -34.33
CA ALA A 37 4.73 11.35 -33.16
C ALA A 37 3.49 10.50 -32.83
N GLY A 38 2.29 11.08 -32.90
CA GLY A 38 1.03 10.37 -32.70
C GLY A 38 0.77 9.30 -33.75
N ALA A 39 1.01 9.61 -35.04
CA ALA A 39 0.90 8.66 -36.14
C ALA A 39 1.90 7.50 -35.99
N LEU A 40 3.16 7.80 -35.65
CA LEU A 40 4.17 6.79 -35.35
C LEU A 40 3.78 5.94 -34.14
N THR A 41 3.21 6.54 -33.10
CA THR A 41 2.76 5.81 -31.91
C THR A 41 1.64 4.83 -32.26
N LEU A 42 0.64 5.27 -33.04
CA LEU A 42 -0.43 4.40 -33.53
C LEU A 42 0.10 3.28 -34.42
N LEU A 43 1.04 3.59 -35.32
CA LEU A 43 1.68 2.60 -36.18
C LEU A 43 2.46 1.56 -35.35
N MET A 44 3.28 2.01 -34.40
CA MET A 44 4.01 1.13 -33.50
C MET A 44 3.06 0.26 -32.67
N PHE A 45 2.01 0.86 -32.11
CA PHE A 45 1.01 0.12 -31.35
C PHE A 45 0.31 -0.92 -32.24
N ARG A 46 -0.05 -0.57 -33.48
CA ARG A 46 -0.64 -1.52 -34.43
C ARG A 46 0.29 -2.68 -34.79
N VAL A 47 1.59 -2.41 -34.96
CA VAL A 47 2.60 -3.41 -35.33
C VAL A 47 2.93 -4.34 -34.15
N PHE A 48 3.15 -3.78 -32.96
CA PHE A 48 3.63 -4.54 -31.80
C PHE A 48 2.52 -5.05 -30.87
N GLN A 49 1.27 -4.61 -31.06
CA GLN A 49 0.09 -5.11 -30.35
C GLN A 49 -1.02 -5.49 -31.36
N PRO A 50 -0.76 -6.46 -32.25
CA PRO A 50 -1.70 -6.80 -33.33
C PRO A 50 -3.06 -7.29 -32.80
N ASP A 51 -3.08 -7.96 -31.65
CA ASP A 51 -4.29 -8.51 -31.01
C ASP A 51 -5.15 -7.45 -30.32
N ALA A 52 -4.66 -6.21 -30.20
CA ALA A 52 -5.47 -5.09 -29.73
C ALA A 52 -6.52 -4.66 -30.77
N PHE A 53 -6.38 -5.12 -32.01
CA PHE A 53 -7.20 -4.73 -33.15
C PHE A 53 -7.85 -5.95 -33.80
N VAL A 54 -9.04 -5.77 -34.35
CA VAL A 54 -9.64 -6.81 -35.18
C VAL A 54 -8.91 -6.92 -36.52
N GLY A 55 -9.03 -8.08 -37.15
CA GLY A 55 -8.68 -8.19 -38.56
C GLY A 55 -7.19 -8.22 -38.87
N SER A 56 -6.30 -8.73 -37.99
CA SER A 56 -4.86 -8.87 -38.28
C SER A 56 -4.55 -9.56 -39.62
N ARG A 57 -5.50 -10.33 -40.17
CA ARG A 57 -5.51 -10.81 -41.55
C ARG A 57 -6.87 -10.53 -42.21
N PRO A 58 -6.93 -10.37 -43.54
CA PRO A 58 -8.20 -10.20 -44.26
C PRO A 58 -9.24 -11.29 -44.01
N ALA A 59 -8.79 -12.52 -43.73
CA ALA A 59 -9.63 -13.68 -43.43
C ALA A 59 -9.91 -13.90 -41.93
N THR A 60 -9.49 -12.98 -41.05
CA THR A 60 -9.71 -13.12 -39.60
C THR A 60 -11.23 -13.13 -39.30
N PRO A 61 -11.73 -14.12 -38.54
CA PRO A 61 -13.13 -14.13 -38.10
C PRO A 61 -13.46 -12.89 -37.29
N LEU A 62 -14.60 -12.26 -37.56
CA LEU A 62 -15.05 -11.04 -36.88
C LEU A 62 -16.27 -11.32 -35.99
N PRO A 63 -16.38 -10.65 -34.83
CA PRO A 63 -17.60 -10.62 -34.03
C PRO A 63 -18.81 -10.15 -34.88
N PRO A 64 -20.03 -10.64 -34.61
CA PRO A 64 -21.23 -10.29 -35.37
C PRO A 64 -21.45 -8.78 -35.53
N GLU A 65 -21.17 -8.04 -34.45
CA GLU A 65 -21.29 -6.57 -34.36
C GLU A 65 -20.39 -5.81 -35.35
N LEU A 66 -19.31 -6.44 -35.82
CA LEU A 66 -18.28 -5.83 -36.65
C LEU A 66 -18.34 -6.26 -38.13
N LEU A 67 -19.30 -7.11 -38.50
CA LEU A 67 -19.45 -7.69 -39.83
C LEU A 67 -19.90 -6.69 -40.91
N ASN A 68 -20.59 -5.62 -40.53
CA ASN A 68 -21.18 -4.63 -41.44
C ASN A 68 -20.31 -3.37 -41.63
N SER A 69 -19.07 -3.39 -41.14
CA SER A 69 -18.18 -2.22 -41.20
C SER A 69 -17.42 -2.12 -42.53
N PRO A 70 -17.16 -0.89 -43.04
CA PRO A 70 -16.33 -0.68 -44.23
C PRO A 70 -14.87 -1.06 -44.04
N LEU A 71 -14.41 -1.24 -42.79
CA LEU A 71 -13.03 -1.63 -42.48
C LEU A 71 -12.81 -3.17 -42.54
N ARG A 72 -13.88 -3.94 -42.74
CA ARG A 72 -13.82 -5.41 -42.81
C ARG A 72 -12.91 -5.86 -43.95
N GLY A 73 -12.00 -6.79 -43.64
CA GLY A 73 -11.10 -7.40 -44.64
C GLY A 73 -9.86 -6.55 -44.96
N LEU A 74 -9.70 -5.38 -44.35
CA LEU A 74 -8.54 -4.50 -44.58
C LEU A 74 -7.25 -4.97 -43.89
N GLY A 75 -7.27 -6.10 -43.18
CA GLY A 75 -6.07 -6.68 -42.60
C GLY A 75 -5.42 -5.75 -41.58
N PHE A 76 -4.13 -5.48 -41.80
CA PHE A 76 -3.34 -4.52 -41.05
C PHE A 76 -4.00 -3.13 -40.90
N PHE A 77 -4.78 -2.69 -41.89
CA PHE A 77 -5.43 -1.36 -41.88
C PHE A 77 -6.77 -1.32 -41.15
N ASP A 78 -7.29 -2.45 -40.65
CA ASP A 78 -8.42 -2.44 -39.72
C ASP A 78 -7.92 -2.01 -38.32
N ILE A 79 -8.24 -0.78 -37.94
CA ILE A 79 -7.80 -0.13 -36.68
C ILE A 79 -8.86 -0.15 -35.58
N ARG A 80 -9.96 -0.89 -35.77
CA ARG A 80 -10.99 -1.03 -34.74
C ARG A 80 -10.44 -1.91 -33.61
N PRO A 81 -10.67 -1.54 -32.33
CA PRO A 81 -10.21 -2.35 -31.22
C PRO A 81 -10.94 -3.69 -31.16
N GLU A 82 -10.21 -4.75 -30.83
CA GLU A 82 -10.78 -6.08 -30.59
C GLU A 82 -11.61 -6.09 -29.29
N PRO A 83 -12.90 -6.49 -29.33
CA PRO A 83 -13.74 -6.49 -28.13
C PRO A 83 -13.17 -7.30 -26.97
N ARG A 84 -12.54 -8.45 -27.25
CA ARG A 84 -11.88 -9.27 -26.22
C ARG A 84 -10.70 -8.54 -25.57
N TYR A 85 -9.95 -7.76 -26.35
CA TYR A 85 -8.86 -6.95 -25.84
C TYR A 85 -9.38 -5.85 -24.89
N LEU A 86 -10.45 -5.16 -25.28
CA LEU A 86 -11.09 -4.16 -24.42
C LEU A 86 -11.62 -4.78 -23.12
N GLU A 87 -12.21 -5.98 -23.20
CA GLU A 87 -12.69 -6.69 -22.02
C GLU A 87 -11.54 -7.09 -21.09
N ASN A 88 -10.44 -7.62 -21.64
CA ASN A 88 -9.24 -7.92 -20.87
C ASN A 88 -8.65 -6.67 -20.18
N LEU A 89 -8.67 -5.52 -20.85
CA LEU A 89 -8.24 -4.25 -20.25
C LEU A 89 -9.16 -3.83 -19.09
N ARG A 90 -10.48 -3.93 -19.25
CA ARG A 90 -11.46 -3.64 -18.18
C ARG A 90 -11.27 -4.58 -17.00
N GLN A 91 -11.08 -5.87 -17.25
CA GLN A 91 -10.84 -6.88 -16.23
C GLN A 91 -9.53 -6.59 -15.48
N SER A 92 -8.45 -6.28 -16.20
CA SER A 92 -7.16 -5.90 -15.62
C SER A 92 -7.25 -4.64 -14.75
N ALA A 93 -7.99 -3.63 -15.23
CA ALA A 93 -8.28 -2.42 -14.44
C ALA A 93 -9.13 -2.75 -13.19
N GLY A 94 -10.07 -3.67 -13.30
CA GLY A 94 -10.86 -4.20 -12.18
C GLY A 94 -10.00 -4.89 -11.11
N PHE A 95 -9.03 -5.71 -11.52
CA PHE A 95 -8.06 -6.33 -10.61
C PHE A 95 -7.13 -5.31 -9.95
N ALA A 96 -6.62 -4.34 -10.72
CA ALA A 96 -5.71 -3.31 -10.21
C ALA A 96 -6.38 -2.35 -9.22
N SER A 97 -7.65 -2.01 -9.47
CA SER A 97 -8.47 -1.14 -8.60
C SER A 97 -9.09 -1.88 -7.41
N GLY A 98 -9.09 -3.21 -7.40
CA GLY A 98 -9.75 -4.03 -6.38
C GLY A 98 -11.27 -4.09 -6.52
N ALA A 99 -11.82 -3.63 -7.66
CA ALA A 99 -13.23 -3.75 -7.97
C ALA A 99 -13.64 -5.22 -8.19
N ILE A 100 -12.73 -6.02 -8.73
CA ILE A 100 -12.87 -7.47 -8.83
C ILE A 100 -12.18 -8.11 -7.64
N ASP A 101 -12.95 -8.83 -6.84
CA ASP A 101 -12.46 -9.59 -5.70
C ASP A 101 -11.93 -10.94 -6.17
N TRP A 102 -10.66 -11.22 -5.88
CA TRP A 102 -9.99 -12.45 -6.30
C TRP A 102 -8.83 -12.79 -5.34
N PRO A 103 -8.43 -14.05 -5.16
CA PRO A 103 -7.57 -14.42 -4.02
C PRO A 103 -6.21 -13.69 -3.92
N PRO A 104 -5.45 -13.49 -5.01
CA PRO A 104 -4.22 -12.68 -4.95
C PRO A 104 -4.44 -11.20 -4.61
N SER A 105 -5.68 -10.67 -4.66
CA SER A 105 -5.95 -9.31 -4.18
C SER A 105 -5.86 -9.19 -2.66
N VAL A 106 -6.05 -10.28 -1.91
CA VAL A 106 -6.15 -10.28 -0.44
C VAL A 106 -4.92 -9.66 0.21
N GLN A 107 -3.73 -9.84 -0.38
CA GLN A 107 -2.46 -9.26 0.09
C GLN A 107 -2.47 -7.71 0.21
N TRP A 108 -3.32 -7.05 -0.58
CA TRP A 108 -3.42 -5.59 -0.64
C TRP A 108 -4.40 -4.99 0.36
N ALA A 109 -5.20 -5.82 1.06
CA ALA A 109 -6.07 -5.37 2.12
C ALA A 109 -5.26 -4.70 3.24
N ASN A 110 -5.84 -3.65 3.84
CA ASN A 110 -5.28 -2.96 5.00
C ASN A 110 -3.85 -2.41 4.80
N ARG A 111 -3.43 -2.17 3.55
CA ARG A 111 -2.13 -1.55 3.24
C ARG A 111 -2.29 -0.05 3.06
N ALA A 112 -1.53 0.73 3.83
CA ALA A 112 -1.54 2.18 3.78
C ALA A 112 -1.11 2.70 2.40
N SER A 113 -1.98 3.49 1.76
CA SER A 113 -1.66 4.17 0.50
C SER A 113 -0.43 5.06 0.65
N TYR A 114 0.39 5.12 -0.40
CA TYR A 114 1.69 5.82 -0.45
C TYR A 114 2.77 5.28 0.51
N LEU A 115 2.44 5.04 1.78
CA LEU A 115 3.41 4.59 2.78
C LEU A 115 3.91 3.17 2.49
N PHE A 116 3.01 2.24 2.14
CA PHE A 116 3.39 0.88 1.80
C PHE A 116 4.37 0.82 0.62
N PRO A 117 4.07 1.37 -0.57
CA PRO A 117 5.01 1.32 -1.68
C PRO A 117 6.30 2.11 -1.39
N LEU A 118 6.24 3.23 -0.67
CA LEU A 118 7.42 3.99 -0.26
C LEU A 118 8.37 3.14 0.60
N GLN A 119 7.81 2.48 1.63
CA GLN A 119 8.57 1.62 2.53
C GLN A 119 9.22 0.48 1.75
N HIS A 120 8.50 -0.19 0.86
CA HIS A 120 9.03 -1.32 0.10
C HIS A 120 10.09 -0.90 -0.92
N MET A 121 9.92 0.24 -1.58
CA MET A 121 10.94 0.81 -2.46
C MET A 121 12.24 1.13 -1.71
N ILE A 122 12.15 1.66 -0.48
CA ILE A 122 13.30 2.03 0.33
C ILE A 122 13.99 0.80 0.92
N ILE A 123 13.25 -0.08 1.58
CA ILE A 123 13.83 -1.20 2.33
C ILE A 123 14.28 -2.31 1.40
N TRP A 124 13.41 -2.75 0.49
CA TRP A 124 13.61 -3.96 -0.31
C TRP A 124 14.07 -3.65 -1.74
N GLY A 125 13.52 -2.61 -2.36
CA GLY A 125 13.82 -2.24 -3.75
C GLY A 125 15.24 -1.71 -3.96
N MET A 126 15.48 -0.46 -3.55
CA MET A 126 16.76 0.22 -3.71
C MET A 126 17.78 -0.12 -2.61
N GLY A 127 17.31 -0.69 -1.50
CA GLY A 127 18.05 -0.79 -0.25
C GLY A 127 18.10 0.56 0.50
N ILE A 128 18.14 0.49 1.84
CA ILE A 128 17.95 1.66 2.72
C ILE A 128 18.83 2.87 2.34
N PRO A 129 20.15 2.73 2.08
CA PRO A 129 21.00 3.89 1.83
C PRO A 129 20.60 4.67 0.57
N LEU A 130 20.38 3.97 -0.54
CA LEU A 130 19.98 4.58 -1.81
C LEU A 130 18.53 5.02 -1.79
N GLY A 131 17.63 4.20 -1.23
CA GLY A 131 16.22 4.50 -1.16
C GLY A 131 15.93 5.79 -0.39
N VAL A 132 16.52 5.95 0.80
CA VAL A 132 16.38 7.17 1.60
C VAL A 132 16.96 8.37 0.84
N LEU A 133 18.16 8.23 0.29
CA LEU A 133 18.83 9.32 -0.42
C LEU A 133 18.06 9.74 -1.68
N ALA A 134 17.45 8.82 -2.40
CA ALA A 134 16.67 9.10 -3.60
C ALA A 134 15.46 10.00 -3.31
N TRP A 135 14.71 9.71 -2.24
CA TRP A 135 13.57 10.54 -1.83
C TRP A 135 14.00 11.89 -1.24
N ILE A 136 15.10 11.94 -0.49
CA ILE A 136 15.69 13.22 -0.05
C ILE A 136 16.16 14.03 -1.27
N GLY A 137 16.78 13.39 -2.26
CA GLY A 137 17.21 14.00 -3.52
C GLY A 137 16.04 14.59 -4.29
N TRP A 138 14.95 13.84 -4.44
CA TRP A 138 13.71 14.33 -5.07
C TRP A 138 13.16 15.58 -4.35
N ALA A 139 13.11 15.56 -3.02
CA ALA A 139 12.65 16.70 -2.23
C ALA A 139 13.58 17.93 -2.38
N ALA A 140 14.90 17.70 -2.37
CA ALA A 140 15.90 18.74 -2.54
C ALA A 140 15.85 19.37 -3.94
N VAL A 141 15.65 18.57 -4.99
CA VAL A 141 15.44 19.09 -6.36
C VAL A 141 14.14 19.89 -6.44
N GLY A 142 13.05 19.40 -5.85
CA GLY A 142 11.78 20.14 -5.78
C GLY A 142 11.94 21.51 -5.10
N TRP A 143 12.68 21.56 -4.00
CA TRP A 143 13.02 22.81 -3.32
C TRP A 143 13.81 23.77 -4.23
N GLN A 144 14.79 23.27 -4.99
CA GLN A 144 15.57 24.07 -5.93
C GLN A 144 14.73 24.59 -7.10
N ILE A 145 13.79 23.80 -7.62
CA ILE A 145 12.83 24.24 -8.64
C ILE A 145 12.04 25.45 -8.12
N VAL A 146 11.48 25.37 -6.91
CA VAL A 146 10.66 26.43 -6.33
C VAL A 146 11.48 27.67 -5.98
N ARG A 147 12.64 27.49 -5.33
CA ARG A 147 13.46 28.61 -4.83
C ARG A 147 14.30 29.28 -5.88
N ARG A 148 14.89 28.50 -6.79
CA ARG A 148 15.87 28.98 -7.77
C ARG A 148 15.35 28.99 -9.20
N ARG A 149 14.10 28.60 -9.41
CA ARG A 149 13.47 28.51 -10.75
C ARG A 149 14.29 27.63 -11.71
N TRP A 150 14.96 26.61 -11.17
CA TRP A 150 15.74 25.66 -11.95
C TRP A 150 14.80 24.65 -12.61
N PHE A 151 14.23 24.99 -13.76
CA PHE A 151 13.21 24.18 -14.43
C PHE A 151 13.75 23.01 -15.25
N ALA A 152 15.07 22.87 -15.40
CA ALA A 152 15.66 21.77 -16.18
C ALA A 152 15.21 20.36 -15.71
N PRO A 153 15.23 20.01 -14.40
CA PRO A 153 14.73 18.72 -13.93
C PRO A 153 13.21 18.65 -13.78
N LEU A 154 12.46 19.70 -14.14
CA LEU A 154 11.01 19.79 -13.88
C LEU A 154 10.25 18.61 -14.49
N ALA A 155 10.56 18.21 -15.71
CA ALA A 155 9.89 17.10 -16.38
C ALA A 155 10.06 15.77 -15.61
N LEU A 156 11.28 15.45 -15.17
CA LEU A 156 11.57 14.25 -14.37
C LEU A 156 10.95 14.34 -12.98
N TRP A 157 10.99 15.52 -12.36
CA TRP A 157 10.41 15.74 -11.04
C TRP A 157 8.89 15.56 -11.09
N VAL A 158 8.23 16.16 -12.08
CA VAL A 158 6.78 16.01 -12.32
C VAL A 158 6.45 14.56 -12.62
N TRP A 159 7.25 13.85 -13.43
CA TRP A 159 7.04 12.42 -13.71
C TRP A 159 7.06 11.58 -12.43
N VAL A 160 8.09 11.71 -11.59
CA VAL A 160 8.18 10.97 -10.32
C VAL A 160 7.01 11.31 -9.40
N SER A 161 6.70 12.59 -9.24
CA SER A 161 5.61 13.07 -8.38
C SER A 161 4.26 12.55 -8.86
N PHE A 162 3.96 12.69 -10.15
CA PHE A 162 2.70 12.24 -10.76
C PHE A 162 2.56 10.72 -10.68
N TYR A 163 3.59 10.00 -11.12
CA TYR A 163 3.53 8.54 -11.20
C TYR A 163 3.43 7.91 -9.81
N PHE A 164 4.20 8.40 -8.83
CA PHE A 164 4.09 7.92 -7.46
C PHE A 164 2.74 8.28 -6.82
N ALA A 165 2.21 9.48 -7.08
CA ALA A 165 0.89 9.87 -6.60
C ALA A 165 -0.23 8.99 -7.22
N TRP A 166 -0.14 8.70 -8.51
CA TRP A 166 -1.13 7.86 -9.19
C TRP A 166 -1.03 6.39 -8.78
N GLN A 167 0.16 5.79 -8.88
CA GLN A 167 0.39 4.38 -8.60
C GLN A 167 0.32 4.07 -7.10
N GLY A 168 0.76 4.99 -6.25
CA GLY A 168 0.74 4.84 -4.79
C GLY A 168 -0.67 4.92 -4.18
N ALA A 169 -1.62 5.50 -4.92
CA ALA A 169 -3.04 5.54 -4.56
C ALA A 169 -3.83 4.30 -5.01
N GLN A 170 -3.30 3.51 -5.95
CA GLN A 170 -3.99 2.33 -6.46
C GLN A 170 -4.20 1.27 -5.37
N PHE A 171 -5.17 0.38 -5.58
CA PHE A 171 -5.39 -0.72 -4.65
C PHE A 171 -4.27 -1.77 -4.76
N ALA A 172 -3.93 -2.21 -5.98
CA ALA A 172 -2.73 -3.02 -6.24
C ALA A 172 -1.49 -2.13 -6.27
N LYS A 173 -0.55 -2.38 -5.35
CA LYS A 173 0.57 -1.45 -5.06
C LYS A 173 1.94 -2.08 -5.20
N THR A 174 2.06 -3.11 -6.04
CA THR A 174 3.31 -3.87 -6.12
C THR A 174 4.50 -2.99 -6.49
N MET A 175 5.63 -3.22 -5.81
CA MET A 175 6.88 -2.52 -6.02
C MET A 175 7.34 -2.56 -7.48
N ARG A 176 7.07 -3.65 -8.21
CA ARG A 176 7.41 -3.75 -9.65
C ARG A 176 6.69 -2.68 -10.49
N TYR A 177 5.52 -2.20 -10.07
CA TYR A 177 4.83 -1.11 -10.77
C TYR A 177 5.48 0.24 -10.53
N MET A 178 6.39 0.36 -9.55
CA MET A 178 7.17 1.57 -9.31
C MET A 178 8.47 1.62 -10.14
N LEU A 179 8.84 0.57 -10.89
CA LEU A 179 10.06 0.55 -11.70
C LEU A 179 10.26 1.80 -12.60
N PRO A 180 9.23 2.38 -13.25
CA PRO A 180 9.40 3.56 -14.10
C PRO A 180 9.94 4.81 -13.40
N ILE A 181 9.90 4.88 -12.07
CA ILE A 181 10.44 6.02 -11.30
C ILE A 181 11.81 5.74 -10.65
N TYR A 182 12.31 4.50 -10.68
CA TYR A 182 13.60 4.16 -10.04
C TYR A 182 14.77 4.90 -10.70
N GLY A 183 14.85 4.91 -12.03
CA GLY A 183 15.92 5.62 -12.75
C GLY A 183 15.97 7.11 -12.41
N PRO A 184 14.87 7.87 -12.56
CA PRO A 184 14.80 9.26 -12.15
C PRO A 184 15.13 9.50 -10.67
N LEU A 185 14.66 8.63 -9.77
CA LEU A 185 14.96 8.70 -8.34
C LEU A 185 16.47 8.52 -8.05
N ILE A 186 17.12 7.59 -8.75
CA ILE A 186 18.57 7.37 -8.66
C ILE A 186 19.33 8.60 -9.20
N LEU A 187 18.84 9.24 -10.27
CA LEU A 187 19.42 10.50 -10.76
C LEU A 187 19.34 11.62 -9.71
N PHE A 188 18.23 11.72 -8.97
CA PHE A 188 18.11 12.69 -7.89
C PHE A 188 19.04 12.37 -6.70
N ALA A 189 19.20 11.09 -6.35
CA ALA A 189 20.20 10.65 -5.37
C ALA A 189 21.62 11.03 -5.80
N ALA A 190 21.99 10.71 -7.05
CA ALA A 190 23.30 11.00 -7.62
C ALA A 190 23.57 12.51 -7.66
N TRP A 191 22.60 13.31 -8.11
CA TRP A 191 22.68 14.76 -8.08
C TRP A 191 22.91 15.27 -6.65
N LEU A 192 22.17 14.77 -5.66
CA LEU A 192 22.32 15.21 -4.28
C LEU A 192 23.73 14.92 -3.74
N LEU A 193 24.29 13.73 -4.02
CA LEU A 193 25.68 13.40 -3.63
C LEU A 193 26.68 14.35 -4.28
N VAL A 194 26.58 14.57 -5.59
CA VAL A 194 27.47 15.48 -6.32
C VAL A 194 27.34 16.90 -5.81
N ALA A 195 26.12 17.37 -5.57
CA ALA A 195 25.84 18.71 -5.09
C ALA A 195 26.35 18.94 -3.65
N LEU A 196 26.31 17.90 -2.79
CA LEU A 196 26.93 17.94 -1.46
C LEU A 196 28.46 18.01 -1.54
N LEU A 197 29.09 17.32 -2.49
CA LEU A 197 30.53 17.45 -2.74
C LEU A 197 30.89 18.83 -3.30
N GLN A 198 30.05 19.39 -4.18
CA GLN A 198 30.25 20.65 -4.89
C GLN A 198 29.44 21.82 -4.29
N GLN A 199 29.32 21.89 -2.97
CA GLN A 199 28.41 22.81 -2.25
C GLN A 199 28.51 24.29 -2.68
N LYS A 200 29.71 24.76 -3.06
CA LYS A 200 29.93 26.16 -3.50
C LYS A 200 29.17 26.52 -4.79
N GLN A 201 28.88 25.56 -5.67
CA GLN A 201 28.22 25.80 -6.96
C GLN A 201 26.69 25.74 -6.83
N TRP A 202 26.18 24.86 -5.96
CA TRP A 202 24.74 24.57 -5.85
C TRP A 202 24.05 25.24 -4.67
N GLY A 203 24.81 25.93 -3.81
CA GLY A 203 24.32 26.69 -2.67
C GLY A 203 23.37 25.91 -1.74
N LEU A 204 23.58 24.60 -1.59
CA LEU A 204 22.89 23.74 -0.61
C LEU A 204 23.40 23.98 0.83
N GLY A 205 23.71 25.24 1.17
CA GLY A 205 24.11 25.62 2.51
C GLY A 205 22.89 25.68 3.42
N ILE A 206 22.99 25.14 4.64
CA ILE A 206 21.95 25.25 5.70
C ILE A 206 21.53 26.71 5.98
N ARG A 207 22.33 27.70 5.55
CA ARG A 207 21.96 29.13 5.56
C ARG A 207 20.69 29.45 4.76
N ASP A 208 20.42 28.75 3.65
CA ASP A 208 19.21 28.97 2.82
C ASP A 208 17.95 28.33 3.43
N TRP A 209 18.11 27.50 4.48
CA TRP A 209 17.01 26.84 5.19
C TRP A 209 16.46 27.68 6.35
N ARG A 210 17.18 28.73 6.76
CA ARG A 210 16.71 29.62 7.83
C ARG A 210 15.80 30.71 7.27
N LEU A 211 14.49 30.42 7.38
CA LEU A 211 13.42 31.36 7.67
C LEU A 211 13.12 32.46 6.64
N GLY A 212 11.95 32.33 6.00
CA GLY A 212 11.19 33.45 5.45
C GLY A 212 10.63 34.35 6.55
N ILE A 213 11.49 34.91 7.40
CA ILE A 213 11.17 36.08 8.20
C ILE A 213 11.79 37.24 7.45
N ARG A 214 10.89 38.04 6.84
CA ARG A 214 11.10 39.37 6.25
C ARG A 214 12.42 40.02 6.66
N ASP A 215 13.20 40.39 5.64
CA ASP A 215 14.34 41.30 5.69
C ASP A 215 13.99 42.58 6.47
N TRP A 216 14.23 42.57 7.78
CA TRP A 216 14.38 43.80 8.55
C TRP A 216 15.83 44.27 8.35
N LYS A 217 15.98 45.22 7.41
CA LYS A 217 17.22 45.96 7.18
C LYS A 217 17.64 46.65 8.48
N VAL A 218 18.59 46.06 9.20
CA VAL A 218 19.41 46.80 10.18
C VAL A 218 20.80 46.96 9.62
N TRP A 219 21.08 48.22 9.33
CA TRP A 219 22.37 48.80 9.06
C TRP A 219 23.28 48.54 10.28
N GLY A 220 24.33 47.75 10.09
CA GLY A 220 25.26 47.39 11.17
C GLY A 220 26.45 46.61 10.64
N ASN A 221 27.64 47.14 10.88
CA ASN A 221 28.91 46.74 10.30
C ASN A 221 29.31 45.27 10.52
N ARG A 222 30.11 44.78 9.55
CA ARG A 222 31.04 43.65 9.62
C ARG A 222 31.35 43.15 11.04
N THR A 223 30.95 41.91 11.33
CA THR A 223 31.84 40.90 11.97
C THR A 223 31.52 39.52 11.42
N ASN A 224 32.51 38.97 10.72
CA ASN A 224 32.64 37.54 10.42
C ASN A 224 32.97 36.82 11.74
N SER A 225 32.07 35.97 12.22
CA SER A 225 32.45 34.87 13.12
C SER A 225 31.40 33.74 13.06
N ASP A 226 31.67 32.80 12.16
CA ASP A 226 31.67 31.37 12.42
C ASP A 226 30.55 30.76 13.29
N LEU A 227 29.35 30.65 12.72
CA LEU A 227 28.48 29.50 12.96
C LEU A 227 28.44 28.64 11.70
N ARG A 228 29.55 27.94 11.45
CA ARG A 228 29.69 26.96 10.37
C ARG A 228 28.93 25.69 10.77
N SER A 229 27.98 25.25 9.93
CA SER A 229 27.33 23.95 10.14
C SER A 229 28.39 22.83 10.21
N PRO A 230 28.29 21.88 11.16
CA PRO A 230 29.33 20.86 11.40
C PRO A 230 29.72 20.02 10.18
N ILE A 231 28.80 19.88 9.21
CA ILE A 231 28.97 19.06 7.99
C ILE A 231 29.74 19.81 6.88
N SER A 232 29.85 21.15 6.97
CA SER A 232 30.39 22.00 5.89
C SER A 232 31.93 21.98 5.78
N ASN A 233 32.64 21.75 6.89
CA ASN A 233 34.10 21.92 6.93
C ASN A 233 34.90 20.61 6.97
N ARG A 234 34.23 19.46 6.80
CA ARG A 234 34.86 18.14 6.93
C ARG A 234 34.64 17.33 5.65
N PRO A 235 35.57 17.39 4.67
CA PRO A 235 35.43 16.69 3.40
C PRO A 235 35.29 15.17 3.58
N TRP A 236 35.86 14.61 4.64
CA TRP A 236 35.72 13.20 4.98
C TRP A 236 34.27 12.78 5.24
N LEU A 237 33.44 13.60 5.90
CA LEU A 237 32.02 13.27 6.15
C LEU A 237 31.23 13.12 4.86
N ARG A 238 31.56 13.92 3.83
CA ARG A 238 30.87 13.89 2.53
C ARG A 238 31.25 12.65 1.73
N TRP A 239 32.55 12.33 1.71
CA TRP A 239 33.03 11.09 1.11
C TRP A 239 32.52 9.86 1.85
N SER A 240 32.41 9.90 3.18
CA SER A 240 31.78 8.83 3.96
C SER A 240 30.32 8.59 3.54
N LEU A 241 29.54 9.64 3.26
CA LEU A 241 28.17 9.49 2.76
C LEU A 241 28.13 8.82 1.38
N VAL A 242 29.01 9.25 0.46
CA VAL A 242 29.13 8.63 -0.88
C VAL A 242 29.50 7.16 -0.74
N THR A 243 30.53 6.84 0.06
CA THR A 243 30.96 5.46 0.30
C THR A 243 29.87 4.62 0.94
N LEU A 244 29.11 5.18 1.90
CA LEU A 244 28.01 4.48 2.56
C LEU A 244 26.87 4.19 1.59
N VAL A 245 26.51 5.13 0.72
CA VAL A 245 25.44 4.92 -0.26
C VAL A 245 25.88 3.94 -1.33
N VAL A 246 27.02 4.17 -1.98
CA VAL A 246 27.51 3.29 -3.07
C VAL A 246 27.84 1.90 -2.53
N GLY A 247 28.58 1.83 -1.41
CA GLY A 247 28.93 0.58 -0.76
C GLY A 247 27.70 -0.15 -0.22
N GLY A 248 26.73 0.58 0.34
CA GLY A 248 25.47 0.02 0.81
C GLY A 248 24.59 -0.52 -0.31
N THR A 249 24.48 0.18 -1.45
CA THR A 249 23.78 -0.31 -2.63
C THR A 249 24.44 -1.56 -3.18
N PHE A 250 25.77 -1.56 -3.30
CA PHE A 250 26.51 -2.74 -3.75
C PHE A 250 26.35 -3.92 -2.79
N ALA A 251 26.42 -3.66 -1.48
CA ALA A 251 26.22 -4.68 -0.46
C ALA A 251 24.81 -5.28 -0.52
N TRP A 252 23.77 -4.46 -0.71
CA TRP A 252 22.39 -4.93 -0.88
C TRP A 252 22.23 -5.76 -2.16
N GLY A 253 22.70 -5.24 -3.30
CA GLY A 253 22.64 -5.97 -4.58
C GLY A 253 23.42 -7.28 -4.54
N TYR A 254 24.60 -7.29 -3.92
CA TYR A 254 25.38 -8.50 -3.68
C TYR A 254 24.62 -9.48 -2.80
N ALA A 255 24.07 -9.02 -1.68
CA ALA A 255 23.33 -9.87 -0.74
C ALA A 255 22.11 -10.52 -1.40
N PHE A 256 21.32 -9.75 -2.16
CA PHE A 256 20.18 -10.26 -2.90
C PHE A 256 20.62 -11.27 -3.97
N SER A 257 21.68 -10.99 -4.74
CA SER A 257 22.16 -11.92 -5.77
C SER A 257 22.54 -13.31 -5.23
N ARG A 258 22.84 -13.43 -3.92
CA ARG A 258 23.18 -14.71 -3.30
C ARG A 258 22.03 -15.72 -3.35
N ILE A 259 20.77 -15.28 -3.46
CA ILE A 259 19.63 -16.19 -3.57
C ILE A 259 19.78 -17.13 -4.78
N TYR A 260 20.31 -16.62 -5.89
CA TYR A 260 20.49 -17.39 -7.14
C TYR A 260 21.72 -18.28 -7.15
N THR A 261 22.57 -18.22 -6.12
CA THR A 261 23.72 -19.11 -5.97
C THR A 261 23.39 -20.40 -5.21
N ARG A 262 22.14 -20.55 -4.76
CA ARG A 262 21.61 -21.72 -4.06
C ARG A 262 20.47 -22.33 -4.88
N PRO A 263 20.21 -23.64 -4.73
CA PRO A 263 19.03 -24.25 -5.34
C PRO A 263 17.73 -23.58 -4.86
N HIS A 264 16.75 -23.49 -5.75
CA HIS A 264 15.44 -22.92 -5.44
C HIS A 264 14.81 -23.64 -4.23
N THR A 265 14.23 -22.90 -3.29
CA THR A 265 13.71 -23.44 -2.01
C THR A 265 12.67 -24.55 -2.21
N ARG A 266 11.75 -24.40 -3.16
CA ARG A 266 10.79 -25.45 -3.57
C ARG A 266 11.46 -26.77 -4.00
N LEU A 267 12.57 -26.72 -4.73
CA LEU A 267 13.32 -27.92 -5.11
C LEU A 267 14.01 -28.54 -3.90
N THR A 268 14.66 -27.71 -3.07
CA THR A 268 15.30 -28.15 -1.82
C THR A 268 14.30 -28.81 -0.87
N ALA A 269 13.12 -28.21 -0.70
CA ALA A 269 12.04 -28.78 0.12
C ALA A 269 11.48 -30.08 -0.47
N SER A 270 11.33 -30.16 -1.80
CA SER A 270 10.87 -31.39 -2.46
C SER A 270 11.86 -32.54 -2.28
N ARG A 271 13.17 -32.27 -2.38
CA ARG A 271 14.22 -33.24 -2.04
C ARG A 271 14.11 -33.71 -0.60
N TRP A 272 13.96 -32.77 0.33
CA TRP A 272 13.78 -33.10 1.74
C TRP A 272 12.57 -34.01 1.95
N VAL A 273 11.42 -33.71 1.33
CA VAL A 273 10.22 -34.55 1.41
C VAL A 273 10.48 -35.95 0.85
N LEU A 274 11.07 -36.05 -0.35
CA LEU A 274 11.40 -37.34 -0.98
C LEU A 274 12.35 -38.21 -0.16
N ASP A 275 13.24 -37.60 0.63
CA ASP A 275 14.25 -38.31 1.41
C ASP A 275 13.80 -38.66 2.85
N ASN A 276 12.82 -37.92 3.40
CA ASN A 276 12.45 -38.02 4.82
C ASN A 276 11.00 -38.46 5.06
N VAL A 277 10.09 -38.32 4.08
CA VAL A 277 8.68 -38.68 4.23
C VAL A 277 8.46 -40.14 3.82
N PRO A 278 7.80 -40.98 4.65
CA PRO A 278 7.52 -42.37 4.30
C PRO A 278 6.68 -42.51 3.02
N PRO A 279 7.02 -43.43 2.10
CA PRO A 279 6.17 -43.74 0.96
C PRO A 279 4.77 -44.16 1.39
N GLY A 280 3.75 -43.73 0.64
CA GLY A 280 2.34 -43.93 0.93
C GLY A 280 1.70 -42.82 1.77
N SER A 281 2.49 -41.92 2.36
CA SER A 281 1.98 -40.78 3.12
C SER A 281 1.11 -39.84 2.28
N ARG A 282 0.16 -39.21 2.97
CA ARG A 282 -0.75 -38.21 2.41
C ARG A 282 -0.23 -36.80 2.71
N ILE A 283 -0.03 -36.01 1.66
CA ILE A 283 0.57 -34.67 1.75
C ILE A 283 -0.45 -33.64 1.31
N ALA A 284 -0.79 -32.74 2.23
CA ALA A 284 -1.65 -31.59 1.97
C ALA A 284 -0.83 -30.40 1.45
N TYR A 285 -1.38 -29.69 0.47
CA TYR A 285 -0.85 -28.42 -0.05
C TYR A 285 -1.99 -27.41 -0.22
N GLU A 286 -1.65 -26.12 -0.32
CA GLU A 286 -2.64 -25.06 -0.35
C GLU A 286 -3.00 -24.63 -1.77
N HIS A 287 -4.29 -24.65 -2.08
CA HIS A 287 -4.84 -24.06 -3.30
C HIS A 287 -4.50 -22.57 -3.37
N TRP A 288 -4.15 -22.10 -4.57
CA TRP A 288 -3.55 -20.78 -4.86
C TRP A 288 -2.08 -20.59 -4.47
N ASP A 289 -1.42 -21.59 -3.89
CA ASP A 289 0.04 -21.64 -3.85
C ASP A 289 0.55 -22.79 -4.74
N TYR A 290 1.86 -22.94 -4.81
CA TYR A 290 2.52 -23.97 -5.60
C TYR A 290 2.43 -25.32 -4.87
N ALA A 291 1.84 -26.32 -5.52
CA ALA A 291 1.75 -27.67 -4.96
C ALA A 291 3.16 -28.27 -4.78
N LEU A 292 3.44 -28.74 -3.56
CA LEU A 292 4.67 -29.43 -3.21
C LEU A 292 4.35 -30.78 -2.55
N PRO A 293 5.24 -31.77 -2.69
CA PRO A 293 6.52 -31.75 -3.42
C PRO A 293 6.37 -31.70 -4.96
N THR A 294 7.40 -31.20 -5.65
CA THR A 294 7.52 -31.22 -7.12
C THR A 294 8.62 -32.19 -7.58
N HIS A 295 8.71 -32.47 -8.88
CA HIS A 295 9.74 -33.34 -9.45
C HIS A 295 11.15 -32.84 -9.08
N ALA A 296 11.96 -33.73 -8.50
CA ALA A 296 13.33 -33.44 -8.11
C ALA A 296 14.22 -34.66 -8.33
N ASP A 297 15.41 -34.42 -8.91
CA ASP A 297 16.42 -35.45 -9.19
C ASP A 297 15.88 -36.66 -9.98
N GLY A 298 14.97 -36.40 -10.93
CA GLY A 298 14.34 -37.43 -11.76
C GLY A 298 13.27 -38.27 -11.04
N ARG A 299 12.95 -37.98 -9.77
CA ARG A 299 11.89 -38.64 -9.02
C ARG A 299 10.57 -37.87 -9.15
N ASP A 300 9.51 -38.59 -9.52
CA ASP A 300 8.14 -38.08 -9.44
C ASP A 300 7.58 -38.36 -8.04
N PRO A 301 7.31 -37.33 -7.22
CA PRO A 301 6.82 -37.54 -5.86
C PRO A 301 5.42 -38.16 -5.80
N TRP A 302 4.58 -37.96 -6.82
CA TRP A 302 3.18 -38.42 -6.80
C TRP A 302 3.03 -39.90 -7.13
N VAL A 303 4.13 -40.56 -7.49
CA VAL A 303 4.21 -42.03 -7.52
C VAL A 303 4.30 -42.59 -6.10
N SER A 304 4.96 -41.87 -5.18
CA SER A 304 5.20 -42.32 -3.80
C SER A 304 4.20 -41.76 -2.79
N PHE A 305 3.58 -40.61 -3.08
CA PHE A 305 2.72 -39.90 -2.13
C PHE A 305 1.33 -39.63 -2.71
N LYS A 306 0.35 -39.40 -1.84
CA LYS A 306 -1.01 -38.99 -2.23
C LYS A 306 -1.20 -37.50 -1.91
N GLY A 307 -1.53 -36.69 -2.91
CA GLY A 307 -1.82 -35.28 -2.72
C GLY A 307 -3.22 -35.03 -2.15
N ALA A 308 -3.35 -33.96 -1.36
CA ALA A 308 -4.62 -33.39 -0.95
C ALA A 308 -4.56 -31.87 -1.02
N GLU A 309 -5.58 -31.25 -1.61
CA GLU A 309 -5.64 -29.80 -1.71
C GLU A 309 -6.46 -29.22 -0.56
N LEU A 310 -5.92 -28.17 0.08
CA LEU A 310 -6.61 -27.33 1.06
C LEU A 310 -7.08 -26.06 0.35
N ALA A 311 -8.26 -25.53 0.70
CA ALA A 311 -8.81 -24.32 0.08
C ALA A 311 -8.88 -23.13 1.06
N PRO A 312 -7.75 -22.62 1.57
CA PRO A 312 -7.75 -21.60 2.63
C PRO A 312 -8.37 -20.26 2.21
N TYR A 313 -8.33 -19.89 0.93
CA TYR A 313 -8.99 -18.68 0.41
C TYR A 313 -10.50 -18.81 0.19
N ALA A 314 -11.06 -20.02 0.24
CA ALA A 314 -12.52 -20.18 0.21
C ALA A 314 -13.15 -19.44 1.39
N GLU A 315 -14.39 -18.96 1.24
CA GLU A 315 -15.10 -18.24 2.31
C GLU A 315 -15.16 -19.08 3.59
N ASP A 316 -15.05 -18.43 4.75
CA ASP A 316 -15.20 -19.09 6.04
C ASP A 316 -16.66 -19.46 6.30
N GLU A 317 -17.05 -20.59 5.72
CA GLU A 317 -18.33 -21.25 5.93
C GLU A 317 -18.08 -22.59 6.64
N LEU A 318 -19.02 -23.03 7.48
CA LEU A 318 -18.86 -24.27 8.24
C LEU A 318 -18.49 -25.46 7.35
N LYS A 319 -19.10 -25.55 6.16
CA LYS A 319 -18.81 -26.59 5.16
C LYS A 319 -17.36 -26.64 4.65
N LYS A 320 -16.64 -25.51 4.65
CA LYS A 320 -15.20 -25.47 4.33
C LYS A 320 -14.40 -26.31 5.32
N TYR A 321 -14.88 -26.43 6.56
CA TYR A 321 -14.21 -27.14 7.64
C TYR A 321 -14.73 -28.56 7.81
N THR A 322 -16.03 -28.78 7.70
CA THR A 322 -16.69 -30.06 7.95
C THR A 322 -16.90 -30.92 6.70
N GLY A 323 -16.69 -30.37 5.51
CA GLY A 323 -16.96 -31.02 4.23
C GLY A 323 -18.44 -31.03 3.83
N GLU A 324 -18.70 -31.35 2.57
CA GLU A 324 -20.05 -31.53 2.01
C GLU A 324 -20.04 -32.50 0.82
N TYR A 325 -21.16 -33.18 0.55
CA TYR A 325 -21.32 -33.93 -0.70
C TYR A 325 -21.49 -32.95 -1.88
N ASP A 326 -20.96 -33.32 -3.04
CA ASP A 326 -21.07 -32.52 -4.26
C ASP A 326 -22.55 -32.43 -4.67
N PRO A 327 -23.11 -31.23 -4.87
CA PRO A 327 -24.52 -31.05 -5.21
C PRO A 327 -24.89 -31.65 -6.57
N ASN A 328 -23.90 -31.85 -7.46
CA ASN A 328 -24.12 -32.44 -8.79
C ASN A 328 -23.76 -33.92 -8.84
N ASP A 329 -23.13 -34.47 -7.79
CA ASP A 329 -22.71 -35.87 -7.70
C ASP A 329 -22.73 -36.36 -6.25
N ALA A 330 -23.82 -37.02 -5.86
CA ALA A 330 -24.00 -37.54 -4.51
C ALA A 330 -22.97 -38.60 -4.09
N THR A 331 -22.16 -39.13 -5.03
CA THR A 331 -21.08 -40.09 -4.72
C THR A 331 -19.77 -39.39 -4.36
N LYS A 332 -19.64 -38.11 -4.68
CA LYS A 332 -18.42 -37.33 -4.47
C LYS A 332 -18.53 -36.51 -3.19
N TYR A 333 -17.65 -36.77 -2.24
CA TYR A 333 -17.54 -35.99 -1.00
C TYR A 333 -16.38 -35.00 -1.08
N ASN A 334 -16.68 -33.71 -0.90
CA ASN A 334 -15.70 -32.64 -0.81
C ASN A 334 -15.24 -32.53 0.65
N TYR A 335 -14.07 -33.08 0.94
CA TYR A 335 -13.47 -33.06 2.27
C TYR A 335 -13.20 -31.63 2.76
N GLY A 336 -13.67 -31.31 3.96
CA GLY A 336 -13.37 -30.05 4.63
C GLY A 336 -11.97 -30.03 5.23
N LEU A 337 -11.54 -28.87 5.71
CA LEU A 337 -10.23 -28.69 6.35
C LEU A 337 -10.01 -29.70 7.49
N LEU A 338 -11.00 -29.90 8.37
CA LEU A 338 -10.85 -30.81 9.49
C LEU A 338 -10.73 -32.28 9.01
N ASP A 339 -11.43 -32.66 7.94
CA ASP A 339 -11.31 -34.02 7.39
C ASP A 339 -9.94 -34.22 6.74
N GLN A 340 -9.41 -33.17 6.11
CA GLN A 340 -8.05 -33.18 5.59
C GLN A 340 -7.03 -33.24 6.72
N LEU A 341 -7.27 -32.56 7.84
CA LEU A 341 -6.43 -32.69 9.02
C LEU A 341 -6.48 -34.11 9.58
N ASP A 342 -7.60 -34.84 9.52
CA ASP A 342 -7.65 -36.25 9.94
C ASP A 342 -6.88 -37.17 8.99
N ARG A 343 -6.97 -36.91 7.68
CA ARG A 343 -6.47 -37.81 6.63
C ARG A 343 -5.01 -37.60 6.26
N ASN A 344 -4.46 -36.40 6.38
CA ASN A 344 -3.11 -36.09 5.89
C ASN A 344 -2.05 -36.31 6.96
N ASP A 345 -0.87 -36.78 6.56
CA ASP A 345 0.26 -37.01 7.46
C ASP A 345 1.19 -35.78 7.52
N TYR A 346 1.24 -35.02 6.42
CA TYR A 346 2.05 -33.83 6.26
C TYR A 346 1.23 -32.69 5.64
N ILE A 347 1.56 -31.45 6.01
CA ILE A 347 1.09 -30.22 5.35
C ILE A 347 2.34 -29.48 4.86
N VAL A 348 2.38 -29.19 3.56
CA VAL A 348 3.48 -28.45 2.93
C VAL A 348 2.96 -27.10 2.47
N MET A 349 3.47 -26.04 3.11
CA MET A 349 3.17 -24.66 2.77
C MET A 349 4.32 -24.13 1.92
N SER A 350 4.05 -23.84 0.65
CA SER A 350 5.11 -23.47 -0.29
C SER A 350 5.62 -22.04 -0.11
N SER A 351 4.88 -21.16 0.56
CA SER A 351 5.26 -19.77 0.77
C SER A 351 4.43 -19.12 1.87
N ASN A 352 4.69 -17.83 2.12
CA ASN A 352 3.90 -16.98 3.00
C ASN A 352 2.68 -16.32 2.36
N ARG A 353 2.40 -16.59 1.07
CA ARG A 353 1.31 -15.98 0.30
C ARG A 353 -0.01 -15.96 1.07
N ILE A 354 -0.42 -17.10 1.60
CA ILE A 354 -1.78 -17.26 2.11
C ILE A 354 -1.90 -16.77 3.54
N TYR A 355 -1.09 -17.31 4.46
CA TYR A 355 -1.23 -16.97 5.88
C TYR A 355 -0.90 -15.49 6.18
N ASP A 356 0.00 -14.84 5.43
CA ASP A 356 0.28 -13.40 5.62
C ASP A 356 -0.77 -12.48 5.00
N SER A 357 -1.50 -12.95 3.98
CA SER A 357 -2.55 -12.15 3.34
C SER A 357 -3.89 -12.29 4.07
N ILE A 358 -4.28 -13.50 4.46
CA ILE A 358 -5.57 -13.78 5.10
C ILE A 358 -5.75 -13.01 6.41
N ILE A 359 -4.67 -12.84 7.20
CA ILE A 359 -4.71 -12.07 8.46
C ILE A 359 -5.10 -10.59 8.26
N GLN A 360 -5.01 -10.05 7.05
CA GLN A 360 -5.44 -8.67 6.75
C GLN A 360 -6.96 -8.52 6.69
N LEU A 361 -7.71 -9.63 6.64
CA LEU A 361 -9.18 -9.66 6.60
C LEU A 361 -9.76 -10.52 7.73
N PRO A 362 -9.54 -10.15 9.01
CA PRO A 362 -9.91 -11.00 10.15
C PRO A 362 -11.40 -11.27 10.28
N MET A 363 -12.25 -10.38 9.76
CA MET A 363 -13.71 -10.55 9.77
C MET A 363 -14.23 -11.44 8.63
N ARG A 364 -13.43 -11.67 7.57
CA ARG A 364 -13.78 -12.56 6.46
C ARG A 364 -13.27 -13.98 6.68
N TYR A 365 -12.10 -14.11 7.31
CA TYR A 365 -11.42 -15.40 7.51
C TYR A 365 -11.08 -15.72 8.99
N PRO A 366 -12.00 -15.53 9.96
CA PRO A 366 -11.67 -15.70 11.37
C PRO A 366 -11.29 -17.14 11.76
N ALA A 367 -11.93 -18.17 11.20
CA ALA A 367 -11.57 -19.56 11.49
C ALA A 367 -10.29 -19.99 10.77
N THR A 368 -10.05 -19.50 9.55
CA THR A 368 -8.79 -19.82 8.86
C THR A 368 -7.60 -19.23 9.61
N ILE A 369 -7.76 -18.04 10.20
CA ILE A 369 -6.73 -17.43 11.07
C ILE A 369 -6.50 -18.29 12.32
N ARG A 370 -7.56 -18.82 12.93
CA ARG A 370 -7.43 -19.75 14.08
C ARG A 370 -6.70 -21.03 13.70
N TYR A 371 -7.02 -21.61 12.53
CA TYR A 371 -6.30 -22.76 11.98
C TYR A 371 -4.79 -22.48 11.85
N TYR A 372 -4.40 -21.39 11.20
CA TYR A 372 -2.97 -21.06 11.06
C TYR A 372 -2.31 -20.83 12.43
N ARG A 373 -2.95 -20.09 13.33
CA ARG A 373 -2.41 -19.87 14.68
C ARG A 373 -2.14 -21.20 15.39
N ALA A 374 -3.14 -22.09 15.42
CA ALA A 374 -3.05 -23.40 16.05
C ALA A 374 -2.02 -24.34 15.37
N LEU A 375 -1.83 -24.21 14.06
CA LEU A 375 -0.81 -24.94 13.31
C LEU A 375 0.60 -24.44 13.65
N PHE A 376 0.80 -23.12 13.68
CA PHE A 376 2.11 -22.50 13.93
C PHE A 376 2.56 -22.59 15.38
N ASP A 377 1.63 -22.56 16.34
CA ASP A 377 1.95 -22.70 17.77
C ASP A 377 2.02 -24.17 18.25
N GLY A 378 1.67 -25.12 17.38
CA GLY A 378 1.70 -26.56 17.63
C GLY A 378 0.51 -27.10 18.43
N SER A 379 -0.40 -26.24 18.90
CA SER A 379 -1.59 -26.66 19.69
C SER A 379 -2.54 -27.57 18.91
N LEU A 380 -2.48 -27.55 17.57
CA LEU A 380 -3.24 -28.45 16.71
C LEU A 380 -2.72 -29.91 16.75
N GLY A 381 -1.53 -30.17 17.30
CA GLY A 381 -0.88 -31.48 17.27
C GLY A 381 -0.07 -31.72 15.99
N TRP A 382 0.57 -30.66 15.49
CA TRP A 382 1.42 -30.66 14.31
C TRP A 382 2.75 -30.00 14.63
N ASP A 383 3.85 -30.65 14.26
CA ASP A 383 5.20 -30.13 14.50
C ASP A 383 5.84 -29.66 13.18
N LEU A 384 6.61 -28.58 13.25
CA LEU A 384 7.42 -28.12 12.13
C LEU A 384 8.58 -29.10 11.89
N ALA A 385 8.50 -29.88 10.82
CA ALA A 385 9.49 -30.89 10.45
C ALA A 385 10.61 -30.34 9.56
N ALA A 386 10.31 -29.34 8.73
CA ALA A 386 11.32 -28.64 7.92
C ALA A 386 10.98 -27.17 7.71
N ASP A 387 12.01 -26.32 7.71
CA ASP A 387 11.95 -24.90 7.39
C ASP A 387 13.05 -24.58 6.36
N VAL A 388 12.64 -24.42 5.10
CA VAL A 388 13.57 -24.25 3.97
C VAL A 388 13.51 -22.81 3.48
N THR A 389 14.64 -22.12 3.58
CA THR A 389 14.77 -20.69 3.26
C THR A 389 15.97 -20.42 2.35
N SER A 390 15.92 -19.31 1.62
CA SER A 390 17.03 -18.80 0.81
C SER A 390 17.08 -17.27 0.89
N TYR A 391 17.22 -16.73 2.10
CA TYR A 391 17.27 -15.27 2.32
C TYR A 391 18.48 -14.62 1.64
N PRO A 392 18.37 -13.37 1.15
CA PRO A 392 19.52 -12.53 0.84
C PRO A 392 20.57 -12.62 1.94
N SER A 393 21.86 -12.66 1.59
CA SER A 393 22.90 -12.84 2.60
C SER A 393 24.16 -12.04 2.30
N LEU A 394 24.67 -11.36 3.32
CA LEU A 394 25.89 -10.57 3.23
C LEU A 394 26.94 -11.18 4.15
N LEU A 395 28.08 -11.59 3.60
CA LEU A 395 29.19 -12.19 4.37
C LEU A 395 28.74 -13.38 5.25
N GLY A 396 27.81 -14.19 4.75
CA GLY A 396 27.25 -15.34 5.48
C GLY A 396 26.13 -15.01 6.46
N VAL A 397 25.84 -13.72 6.70
CA VAL A 397 24.73 -13.28 7.55
C VAL A 397 23.45 -13.21 6.71
N PRO A 398 22.40 -14.01 7.01
CA PRO A 398 21.13 -13.93 6.31
C PRO A 398 20.38 -12.65 6.69
N ILE A 399 19.65 -12.08 5.73
CA ILE A 399 18.78 -10.92 5.88
C ILE A 399 17.35 -11.39 5.59
N PRO A 400 16.57 -11.76 6.62
CA PRO A 400 15.18 -12.18 6.44
C PRO A 400 14.35 -11.08 5.77
N ASP A 401 13.68 -11.44 4.68
CA ASP A 401 12.95 -10.52 3.81
C ASP A 401 11.47 -10.90 3.63
N GLN A 402 10.92 -11.76 4.47
CA GLN A 402 9.52 -12.19 4.38
C GLN A 402 8.51 -11.09 4.70
N SER A 403 8.94 -10.01 5.37
CA SER A 403 8.11 -8.82 5.59
C SER A 403 8.04 -7.91 4.36
N SER A 404 8.69 -8.28 3.25
CA SER A 404 8.50 -7.66 1.95
C SER A 404 7.16 -8.03 1.31
N GLU A 405 6.88 -7.48 0.14
CA GLU A 405 5.64 -7.79 -0.57
C GLU A 405 5.76 -9.14 -1.26
N GLU A 406 4.62 -9.77 -1.55
CA GLU A 406 4.56 -11.13 -2.09
C GLU A 406 5.44 -11.32 -3.33
N ALA A 407 5.41 -10.36 -4.27
CA ALA A 407 6.16 -10.45 -5.52
C ALA A 407 7.68 -10.43 -5.34
N PHE A 408 8.19 -10.02 -4.16
CA PHE A 408 9.61 -9.95 -3.86
C PHE A 408 10.19 -11.31 -3.43
N THR A 409 9.41 -12.17 -2.77
CA THR A 409 9.90 -13.44 -2.20
C THR A 409 9.25 -14.68 -2.78
N VAL A 410 7.93 -14.67 -3.06
CA VAL A 410 7.15 -15.89 -3.33
C VAL A 410 7.56 -16.61 -4.62
N TYR A 411 8.14 -15.88 -5.57
CA TYR A 411 8.53 -16.42 -6.86
C TYR A 411 9.97 -16.94 -6.89
N ASP A 412 10.93 -16.20 -6.32
CA ASP A 412 12.36 -16.50 -6.49
C ASP A 412 12.95 -17.32 -5.33
N HIS A 413 12.50 -17.09 -4.10
CA HIS A 413 13.08 -17.70 -2.89
C HIS A 413 12.09 -17.81 -1.72
N PRO A 414 10.90 -18.41 -1.91
CA PRO A 414 9.91 -18.50 -0.85
C PRO A 414 10.41 -19.33 0.34
N ARG A 415 9.96 -18.99 1.56
CA ARG A 415 10.12 -19.86 2.74
C ARG A 415 9.11 -21.01 2.64
N VAL A 416 9.61 -22.24 2.53
CA VAL A 416 8.78 -23.44 2.50
C VAL A 416 8.76 -24.07 3.89
N LEU A 417 7.57 -24.39 4.39
CA LEU A 417 7.37 -25.03 5.68
C LEU A 417 6.74 -26.41 5.48
N VAL A 418 7.27 -27.40 6.18
CA VAL A 418 6.71 -28.76 6.20
C VAL A 418 6.30 -29.08 7.63
N PHE A 419 5.00 -29.25 7.84
CA PHE A 419 4.44 -29.70 9.11
C PHE A 419 4.15 -31.19 9.06
N ARG A 420 4.42 -31.88 10.16
CA ARG A 420 4.15 -33.30 10.35
C ARG A 420 3.10 -33.48 11.44
N LYS A 421 2.09 -34.31 11.18
CA LYS A 421 1.11 -34.70 12.20
C LYS A 421 1.77 -35.52 13.30
N THR A 422 1.45 -35.22 14.55
CA THR A 422 1.93 -35.95 15.71
C THR A 422 0.84 -36.84 16.32
N ALA A 423 1.20 -37.66 17.30
CA ALA A 423 0.25 -38.45 18.06
C ALA A 423 -0.66 -37.61 18.99
N SER A 424 -0.36 -36.32 19.20
CA SER A 424 -1.21 -35.43 20.00
C SER A 424 -2.37 -34.81 19.21
N TYR A 425 -2.37 -34.95 17.87
CA TYR A 425 -3.49 -34.53 17.04
C TYR A 425 -4.77 -35.26 17.43
N SER A 426 -5.87 -34.52 17.58
CA SER A 426 -7.21 -35.10 17.67
C SER A 426 -8.24 -34.20 16.98
N ARG A 427 -9.21 -34.83 16.33
CA ARG A 427 -10.33 -34.14 15.67
C ARG A 427 -11.09 -33.23 16.62
N ALA A 428 -11.36 -33.69 17.85
CA ALA A 428 -12.07 -32.92 18.87
C ALA A 428 -11.32 -31.63 19.24
N ASN A 429 -9.99 -31.69 19.41
CA ASN A 429 -9.18 -30.51 19.69
C ASN A 429 -9.15 -29.55 18.49
N ALA A 430 -9.03 -30.07 17.26
CA ALA A 430 -9.07 -29.25 16.06
C ALA A 430 -10.41 -28.52 15.89
N GLU A 431 -11.54 -29.19 16.14
CA GLU A 431 -12.87 -28.58 16.14
C GLU A 431 -13.01 -27.50 17.21
N GLN A 432 -12.48 -27.75 18.41
CA GLN A 432 -12.48 -26.80 19.51
C GLN A 432 -11.71 -25.53 19.16
N LEU A 433 -10.47 -25.66 18.67
CA LEU A 433 -9.58 -24.54 18.37
C LEU A 433 -10.03 -23.72 17.15
N ILE A 434 -10.63 -24.37 16.15
CA ILE A 434 -10.94 -23.71 14.87
C ILE A 434 -12.38 -23.21 14.83
N THR A 435 -13.36 -24.01 15.29
CA THR A 435 -14.78 -23.81 14.94
C THR A 435 -15.77 -23.63 16.10
N SER A 436 -15.50 -24.19 17.29
CA SER A 436 -16.54 -24.43 18.31
C SER A 436 -17.19 -23.19 18.93
N ASP A 437 -16.42 -22.14 19.20
CA ASP A 437 -16.83 -20.89 19.84
C ASP A 437 -17.09 -19.77 18.82
N MET A 438 -17.12 -20.10 17.53
CA MET A 438 -17.22 -19.09 16.49
C MET A 438 -18.67 -18.69 16.23
N ASN A 439 -18.92 -17.38 16.27
CA ASN A 439 -20.18 -16.83 15.81
C ASN A 439 -20.20 -16.73 14.28
N TRP A 440 -20.67 -17.79 13.61
CA TRP A 440 -20.71 -17.87 12.14
C TRP A 440 -21.57 -16.77 11.49
N ALA A 441 -22.54 -16.20 12.22
CA ALA A 441 -23.32 -15.05 11.74
C ALA A 441 -22.48 -13.75 11.64
N GLU A 442 -21.30 -13.73 12.25
CA GLU A 442 -20.37 -12.61 12.28
C GLU A 442 -19.14 -12.84 11.38
N VAL A 443 -19.20 -13.85 10.51
CA VAL A 443 -18.25 -14.04 9.42
C VAL A 443 -18.77 -13.27 8.21
N TYR A 444 -18.06 -12.20 7.86
CA TYR A 444 -18.49 -11.25 6.84
C TYR A 444 -17.86 -11.56 5.49
N LYS A 445 -18.68 -12.02 4.54
CA LYS A 445 -18.30 -12.24 3.13
C LYS A 445 -18.22 -10.92 2.37
N ILE A 446 -17.21 -10.12 2.73
CA ILE A 446 -16.96 -8.80 2.17
C ILE A 446 -15.81 -8.85 1.18
N THR A 447 -15.90 -8.05 0.12
CA THR A 447 -14.79 -7.94 -0.84
C THR A 447 -13.54 -7.39 -0.16
N THR A 448 -12.38 -7.79 -0.66
CA THR A 448 -11.07 -7.39 -0.13
C THR A 448 -10.94 -5.87 -0.02
N LEU A 449 -11.42 -5.12 -1.02
CA LEU A 449 -11.40 -3.67 -1.01
C LEU A 449 -12.21 -3.06 0.15
N LYS A 450 -13.38 -3.64 0.46
CA LYS A 450 -14.23 -3.17 1.58
C LYS A 450 -13.64 -3.58 2.93
N GLY A 451 -13.21 -4.83 3.07
CA GLY A 451 -12.61 -5.33 4.30
C GLY A 451 -11.31 -4.60 4.66
N GLY A 452 -10.49 -4.24 3.68
CA GLY A 452 -9.30 -3.44 3.91
C GLY A 452 -9.57 -2.01 4.40
N LYS A 453 -10.75 -1.44 4.14
CA LYS A 453 -11.17 -0.12 4.67
C LYS A 453 -11.82 -0.20 6.04
N ALA A 454 -12.37 -1.36 6.39
CA ALA A 454 -13.06 -1.60 7.66
C ALA A 454 -12.63 -2.94 8.24
N PRO A 455 -11.37 -3.07 8.73
CA PRO A 455 -10.81 -4.35 9.17
C PRO A 455 -11.56 -4.97 10.35
N THR A 456 -12.25 -4.16 11.16
CA THR A 456 -13.10 -4.61 12.28
C THR A 456 -14.57 -4.75 11.91
N ALA A 457 -14.94 -4.60 10.64
CA ALA A 457 -16.33 -4.48 10.19
C ALA A 457 -17.13 -3.42 10.98
N LEU A 458 -16.46 -2.30 11.31
CA LEU A 458 -17.00 -1.18 12.12
C LEU A 458 -17.37 -1.55 13.57
N ARG A 459 -16.86 -2.67 14.07
CA ARG A 459 -17.01 -3.07 15.48
C ARG A 459 -15.93 -2.45 16.35
N PHE A 460 -16.27 -2.30 17.63
CA PHE A 460 -15.29 -2.00 18.65
C PHE A 460 -14.30 -3.17 18.81
N THR A 461 -13.04 -2.80 18.99
CA THR A 461 -11.98 -3.75 19.35
C THR A 461 -12.13 -4.21 20.81
N PRO A 462 -11.56 -5.38 21.17
CA PRO A 462 -11.55 -5.85 22.56
C PRO A 462 -10.98 -4.82 23.56
N SER A 463 -10.03 -3.98 23.15
CA SER A 463 -9.48 -2.91 23.99
C SER A 463 -10.41 -1.69 24.13
N GLN A 464 -11.33 -1.47 23.18
CA GLN A 464 -12.30 -0.37 23.25
C GLN A 464 -13.53 -0.74 24.09
N TRP A 465 -13.93 -2.01 24.09
CA TRP A 465 -15.11 -2.49 24.82
C TRP A 465 -15.16 -2.07 26.31
N PRO A 466 -14.08 -2.20 27.10
CA PRO A 466 -14.09 -1.75 28.50
C PRO A 466 -14.44 -0.26 28.65
N GLY A 467 -13.93 0.59 27.76
CA GLY A 467 -14.24 2.02 27.77
C GLY A 467 -15.69 2.32 27.40
N VAL A 468 -16.24 1.60 26.41
CA VAL A 468 -17.65 1.72 26.01
C VAL A 468 -18.57 1.29 27.16
N ILE A 469 -18.27 0.17 27.82
CA ILE A 469 -19.04 -0.34 28.96
C ILE A 469 -18.94 0.62 30.15
N ALA A 470 -17.76 1.15 30.43
CA ALA A 470 -17.53 2.13 31.50
C ALA A 470 -18.24 3.47 31.26
N GLY A 471 -18.54 3.82 30.00
CA GLY A 471 -19.29 5.03 29.63
C GLY A 471 -20.74 5.03 30.13
N GLY A 472 -21.24 3.91 30.63
CA GLY A 472 -22.60 3.78 31.15
C GLY A 472 -23.65 3.69 30.04
N TRP A 473 -24.91 3.60 30.47
CA TRP A 473 -26.06 3.51 29.60
C TRP A 473 -26.70 4.89 29.40
N TRP A 474 -27.53 5.02 28.36
CA TRP A 474 -28.24 6.27 28.10
C TRP A 474 -29.05 6.74 29.32
N ASN A 475 -29.80 5.81 29.94
CA ASN A 475 -30.62 6.11 31.11
C ASN A 475 -29.80 6.44 32.37
N SER A 476 -28.59 5.90 32.54
CA SER A 476 -27.74 6.26 33.69
C SER A 476 -27.14 7.66 33.55
N THR A 477 -26.92 8.13 32.31
CA THR A 477 -26.29 9.42 32.02
C THR A 477 -27.30 10.55 31.86
N PHE A 478 -28.47 10.24 31.29
CA PHE A 478 -29.52 11.20 30.95
C PHE A 478 -30.83 10.91 31.70
N SER A 479 -30.77 10.49 32.96
CA SER A 479 -31.96 10.34 33.80
C SER A 479 -32.49 11.71 34.22
N LEU A 480 -33.73 12.01 33.81
CA LEU A 480 -34.54 13.12 34.32
C LEU A 480 -35.56 12.63 35.37
N GLU A 481 -35.40 11.42 35.91
CA GLU A 481 -36.41 10.78 36.79
C GLU A 481 -36.79 11.64 38.01
N ASN A 482 -35.91 12.55 38.43
CA ASN A 482 -36.13 13.45 39.57
C ASN A 482 -36.47 14.90 39.18
N LEU A 483 -36.64 15.22 37.89
CA LEU A 483 -36.86 16.57 37.39
C LEU A 483 -38.22 16.65 36.65
N PRO A 484 -39.18 17.47 37.14
CA PRO A 484 -40.41 17.72 36.40
C PRO A 484 -40.11 18.24 35.00
N GLN A 485 -40.74 17.67 33.97
CA GLN A 485 -40.48 18.00 32.57
C GLN A 485 -40.52 19.51 32.25
N PRO A 486 -41.45 20.33 32.79
CA PRO A 486 -41.44 21.77 32.55
C PRO A 486 -40.17 22.46 33.08
N VAL A 487 -39.65 22.00 34.22
CA VAL A 487 -38.42 22.54 34.82
C VAL A 487 -37.21 22.19 33.95
N ALA A 488 -37.14 20.98 33.42
CA ALA A 488 -36.07 20.58 32.51
C ALA A 488 -36.03 21.43 31.22
N VAL A 489 -37.20 21.74 30.64
CA VAL A 489 -37.30 22.63 29.46
C VAL A 489 -36.83 24.04 29.80
N LEU A 490 -37.27 24.60 30.92
CA LEU A 490 -36.83 25.93 31.36
C LEU A 490 -35.32 25.98 31.61
N LEU A 491 -34.75 24.98 32.28
CA LEU A 491 -33.30 24.86 32.49
C LEU A 491 -32.54 24.79 31.17
N TRP A 492 -33.05 24.03 30.19
CA TRP A 492 -32.43 23.94 28.87
C TRP A 492 -32.44 25.29 28.13
N LEU A 493 -33.55 26.04 28.20
CA LEU A 493 -33.61 27.39 27.63
C LEU A 493 -32.62 28.34 28.29
N VAL A 494 -32.45 28.25 29.62
CA VAL A 494 -31.45 29.04 30.34
C VAL A 494 -30.03 28.67 29.90
N VAL A 495 -29.71 27.38 29.77
CA VAL A 495 -28.39 26.92 29.28
C VAL A 495 -28.13 27.42 27.86
N LEU A 496 -29.10 27.31 26.97
CA LEU A 496 -29.00 27.83 25.60
C LEU A 496 -28.78 29.35 25.58
N GLU A 497 -29.44 30.09 26.46
CA GLU A 497 -29.27 31.54 26.54
C GLU A 497 -27.89 31.92 27.07
N LEU A 498 -27.42 31.26 28.14
CA LEU A 498 -26.08 31.50 28.70
C LEU A 498 -24.99 31.19 27.67
N LEU A 499 -25.08 30.04 26.99
CA LEU A 499 -24.16 29.69 25.91
C LEU A 499 -24.28 30.67 24.74
N GLY A 500 -25.49 31.11 24.40
CA GLY A 500 -25.73 32.11 23.36
C GLY A 500 -25.08 33.45 23.65
N LEU A 501 -25.22 33.96 24.87
CA LEU A 501 -24.60 35.22 25.30
C LEU A 501 -23.08 35.13 25.30
N ALA A 502 -22.53 34.01 25.79
CA ALA A 502 -21.11 33.73 25.77
C ALA A 502 -20.55 33.61 24.33
N GLY A 503 -21.25 32.88 23.46
CA GLY A 503 -20.95 32.80 22.04
C GLY A 503 -21.03 34.16 21.35
N PHE A 504 -21.98 35.01 21.74
CA PHE A 504 -22.10 36.35 21.20
C PHE A 504 -20.91 37.21 21.59
N ALA A 505 -20.45 37.17 22.85
CA ALA A 505 -19.27 37.89 23.29
C ALA A 505 -18.02 37.52 22.46
N LEU A 506 -17.85 36.23 22.14
CA LEU A 506 -16.79 35.75 21.25
C LEU A 506 -16.97 36.25 19.81
N LEU A 507 -18.15 36.07 19.21
CA LEU A 507 -18.42 36.44 17.81
C LEU A 507 -18.40 37.95 17.59
N PHE A 508 -18.76 38.73 18.60
CA PHE A 508 -18.77 40.19 18.55
C PHE A 508 -17.39 40.77 18.20
N HIS A 509 -16.33 40.10 18.63
CA HIS A 509 -14.94 40.45 18.32
C HIS A 509 -14.47 39.86 16.98
N LEU A 510 -14.94 38.66 16.63
CA LEU A 510 -14.50 37.94 15.43
C LEU A 510 -15.20 38.40 14.14
N LEU A 511 -16.44 38.91 14.24
CA LEU A 511 -17.28 39.29 13.12
C LEU A 511 -17.69 40.77 13.16
N PRO A 512 -16.73 41.73 13.25
CA PRO A 512 -17.06 43.16 13.35
C PRO A 512 -17.72 43.72 12.09
N MET A 513 -17.63 43.00 10.96
CA MET A 513 -18.16 43.41 9.66
C MET A 513 -19.63 43.04 9.46
N LEU A 514 -20.23 42.23 10.34
CA LEU A 514 -21.66 41.89 10.27
C LEU A 514 -22.51 42.94 11.01
N PRO A 515 -23.68 43.34 10.46
CA PRO A 515 -24.55 44.34 11.09
C PRO A 515 -25.00 43.98 12.52
N ASP A 516 -25.22 42.70 12.80
CA ASP A 516 -25.62 42.18 14.11
C ASP A 516 -24.43 41.66 14.94
N ARG A 517 -23.20 41.83 14.43
CA ARG A 517 -21.96 41.30 15.01
C ARG A 517 -22.03 39.81 15.39
N GLY A 518 -22.80 39.03 14.63
CA GLY A 518 -22.96 37.58 14.82
C GLY A 518 -23.98 37.16 15.87
N PHE A 519 -24.79 38.08 16.41
CA PHE A 519 -25.83 37.78 17.41
C PHE A 519 -26.77 36.63 16.97
N THR A 520 -27.21 36.66 15.71
CA THR A 520 -28.15 35.64 15.18
C THR A 520 -27.53 34.23 15.18
N LEU A 521 -26.21 34.13 15.01
CA LEU A 521 -25.49 32.86 14.94
C LEU A 521 -25.00 32.36 16.31
N ALA A 522 -25.01 33.23 17.32
CA ALA A 522 -24.33 33.00 18.60
C ALA A 522 -24.81 31.75 19.33
N ARG A 523 -26.13 31.55 19.46
CA ARG A 523 -26.71 30.37 20.12
C ARG A 523 -26.34 29.07 19.40
N ALA A 524 -26.46 29.05 18.07
CA ALA A 524 -26.17 27.86 17.27
C ALA A 524 -24.67 27.52 17.29
N LEU A 525 -23.80 28.52 17.14
CA LEU A 525 -22.35 28.32 17.12
C LEU A 525 -21.80 27.98 18.50
N ALA A 526 -22.29 28.59 19.58
CA ALA A 526 -21.88 28.23 20.94
C ALA A 526 -22.23 26.77 21.26
N LEU A 527 -23.47 26.36 20.95
CA LEU A 527 -23.90 24.98 21.13
C LEU A 527 -23.05 24.02 20.29
N LEU A 528 -22.79 24.37 19.02
CA LEU A 528 -21.94 23.58 18.14
C LEU A 528 -20.52 23.47 18.69
N LEU A 529 -19.89 24.56 19.13
CA LEU A 529 -18.52 24.55 19.66
C LEU A 529 -18.40 23.63 20.87
N VAL A 530 -19.35 23.70 21.81
CA VAL A 530 -19.35 22.85 23.01
C VAL A 530 -19.60 21.39 22.66
N ALA A 531 -20.66 21.10 21.89
CA ALA A 531 -21.03 19.73 21.53
C ALA A 531 -20.00 19.06 20.61
N TYR A 532 -19.55 19.79 19.58
CA TYR A 532 -18.53 19.32 18.64
C TYR A 532 -17.16 19.21 19.30
N GLY A 533 -16.80 20.13 20.18
CA GLY A 533 -15.57 20.05 20.98
C GLY A 533 -15.54 18.77 21.83
N ALA A 534 -16.60 18.51 22.59
CA ALA A 534 -16.71 17.30 23.40
C ALA A 534 -16.72 16.02 22.53
N TRP A 535 -17.44 16.04 21.41
CA TRP A 535 -17.42 14.94 20.44
C TRP A 535 -16.04 14.71 19.83
N LEU A 536 -15.32 15.78 19.48
CA LEU A 536 -13.99 15.71 18.89
C LEU A 536 -12.96 15.17 19.88
N LEU A 537 -13.03 15.58 21.15
CA LEU A 537 -12.20 15.03 22.22
C LEU A 537 -12.43 13.52 22.40
N GLY A 538 -13.69 13.07 22.32
CA GLY A 538 -14.05 11.65 22.31
C GLY A 538 -13.56 10.91 21.08
N SER A 539 -13.75 11.48 19.89
CA SER A 539 -13.36 10.90 18.61
C SER A 539 -11.83 10.77 18.49
N ALA A 540 -11.09 11.75 19.01
CA ALA A 540 -9.63 11.74 19.08
C ALA A 540 -9.08 10.87 20.22
N GLN A 541 -9.94 10.21 21.00
CA GLN A 541 -9.58 9.37 22.15
C GLN A 541 -8.78 10.12 23.24
N LEU A 542 -8.98 11.43 23.35
CA LEU A 542 -8.31 12.27 24.36
C LEU A 542 -9.06 12.23 25.70
N LEU A 543 -10.39 12.26 25.66
CA LEU A 543 -11.27 12.16 26.82
C LEU A 543 -12.54 11.39 26.44
N PRO A 544 -13.12 10.57 27.33
CA PRO A 544 -14.38 9.90 27.05
C PRO A 544 -15.51 10.93 26.92
N PHE A 545 -16.41 10.72 25.95
CA PHE A 545 -17.62 11.55 25.81
C PHE A 545 -18.50 11.37 27.05
N SER A 546 -18.51 12.40 27.89
CA SER A 546 -19.08 12.39 29.24
C SER A 546 -19.50 13.80 29.66
N PRO A 547 -20.34 13.97 30.69
CA PRO A 547 -20.70 15.29 31.20
C PRO A 547 -19.47 16.17 31.52
N LEU A 548 -18.40 15.57 32.05
CA LEU A 548 -17.15 16.27 32.32
C LEU A 548 -16.53 16.87 31.04
N SER A 549 -16.45 16.09 29.97
CA SER A 549 -15.90 16.58 28.68
C SER A 549 -16.73 17.72 28.08
N VAL A 550 -18.05 17.69 28.26
CA VAL A 550 -18.95 18.77 27.81
C VAL A 550 -18.71 20.04 28.62
N TRP A 551 -18.62 19.94 29.95
CA TRP A 551 -18.32 21.08 30.82
C TRP A 551 -16.92 21.66 30.58
N LEU A 552 -15.92 20.82 30.33
CA LEU A 552 -14.58 21.29 29.95
C LEU A 552 -14.57 22.10 28.65
N CYS A 553 -15.48 21.82 27.72
CA CYS A 553 -15.63 22.61 26.49
C CYS A 553 -16.48 23.87 26.72
N ALA A 554 -17.46 23.82 27.63
CA ALA A 554 -18.36 24.95 27.92
C ALA A 554 -17.71 26.02 28.81
N LEU A 555 -16.94 25.63 29.82
CA LEU A 555 -16.37 26.56 30.81
C LEU A 555 -15.46 27.63 30.20
N PRO A 556 -14.55 27.33 29.25
CA PRO A 556 -13.73 28.36 28.60
C PRO A 556 -14.53 29.34 27.74
N LEU A 557 -15.74 28.96 27.30
CA LEU A 557 -16.63 29.86 26.58
C LEU A 557 -17.39 30.76 27.55
N LEU A 558 -17.73 30.24 28.74
CA LEU A 558 -18.49 30.94 29.78
C LEU A 558 -17.62 31.85 30.68
N ALA A 559 -16.30 31.66 30.69
CA ALA A 559 -15.32 32.46 31.43
C ALA A 559 -14.80 33.62 30.58
#